data_AF-A0A1V8UPY5-F1
#
_entry.id   AF-A0A1V8UPY5-F1
#
_cell.length_a   1.000
_cell.length_b   1.000
_cell.length_c   1.000
_cell.angle_alpha   90.00
_cell.angle_beta   90.00
_cell.angle_gamma   90.00
#
_symmetry.space_group_name_H-M   'P 1'
#
loop_
_entity.id
_entity.type
_entity.pdbx_description
1 polymer ?
#
loop_
_entity_poly.entity_id
_entity_poly.type
_entity_poly.pdbx_seq_one_letter_code
_entity_poly.pdbx_strand_id
1 'polypeptide(L)' 'MDSAEPKPGADSRLYLGNLPRNATKADVENHFNTHGTGEITEIKLMNGFGFIEYKDAMDA' A
#
# COMPACT_ATOMS: atom_id res chain seq x y z
N MET A 1 0.05 1.89 32.58
CA MET A 1 0.31 2.83 31.48
C MET A 1 0.58 1.96 30.28
N ASP A 2 -0.43 1.78 29.43
CA ASP A 2 -0.37 0.93 28.25
C ASP A 2 0.55 1.61 27.25
N SER A 3 1.81 1.19 27.21
CA SER A 3 2.72 1.56 26.12
C SER A 3 2.17 0.87 24.89
N ALA A 4 1.35 1.56 24.11
CA ALA A 4 0.89 1.03 22.83
C ALA A 4 2.14 0.69 22.00
N GLU A 5 2.35 -0.59 21.72
CA GLU A 5 3.37 -1.04 20.78
C GLU A 5 3.17 -0.27 19.47
N PRO A 6 4.25 0.20 18.82
CA PRO A 6 4.11 0.76 17.48
C PRO A 6 3.48 -0.33 16.62
N LYS A 7 2.27 -0.08 16.10
CA LYS A 7 1.65 -1.01 15.16
C LYS A 7 2.64 -1.15 13.99
N PRO A 8 3.16 -2.35 13.68
CA PRO A 8 3.85 -2.55 12.42
C PRO A 8 2.84 -2.19 11.33
N GLY A 9 3.11 -1.14 10.55
CA GLY A 9 2.21 -0.68 9.48
C GLY A 9 2.07 0.83 9.29
N ALA A 10 2.50 1.68 10.22
CA ALA A 10 2.40 3.13 10.02
C ALA A 10 3.33 3.64 8.90
N ASP A 11 4.50 3.02 8.73
CA ASP A 11 5.54 3.42 7.76
C ASP A 11 5.51 2.63 6.43
N SER A 12 4.72 1.55 6.32
CA SER A 12 4.66 0.69 5.11
C SER A 12 3.46 0.97 4.20
N ARG A 13 2.66 2.02 4.48
CA ARG A 13 1.43 2.32 3.73
C ARG A 13 1.59 3.51 2.79
N LEU A 14 1.33 3.31 1.51
CA LEU A 14 1.33 4.35 0.49
C LEU A 14 -0.08 4.80 0.12
N TYR A 15 -0.23 6.11 -0.15
CA TYR A 15 -1.44 6.71 -0.70
C TYR A 15 -1.33 6.81 -2.22
N LEU A 16 -2.40 6.39 -2.92
CA LEU A 16 -2.53 6.48 -4.37
C LEU A 16 -3.62 7.49 -4.72
N GLY A 17 -3.24 8.65 -5.23
CA GLY A 17 -4.17 9.70 -5.66
C GLY A 17 -4.48 9.65 -7.15
N ASN A 18 -5.55 10.36 -7.56
CA ASN A 18 -5.92 10.57 -8.97
C ASN A 18 -6.09 9.26 -9.76
N LEU A 19 -6.63 8.23 -9.11
CA LEU A 19 -6.84 6.94 -9.77
C LEU A 19 -8.00 7.02 -10.77
N PRO A 20 -7.86 6.41 -11.97
CA PRO A 20 -8.99 6.17 -12.86
C PRO A 20 -10.12 5.45 -12.13
N ARG A 21 -11.38 5.78 -12.44
CA ARG A 21 -12.55 5.16 -11.79
C ARG A 21 -12.66 3.65 -12.01
N ASN A 22 -12.04 3.15 -13.07
CA ASN A 22 -11.98 1.75 -13.42
C ASN A 22 -10.67 1.08 -12.99
N ALA A 23 -9.82 1.74 -12.20
CA ALA A 23 -8.59 1.16 -11.69
C ALA A 23 -8.91 -0.10 -10.87
N THR A 24 -8.19 -1.18 -11.15
CA THR A 24 -8.37 -2.46 -10.49
C THR A 24 -7.18 -2.79 -9.60
N LYS A 25 -7.36 -3.77 -8.70
CA LYS A 25 -6.25 -4.28 -7.88
C LYS A 25 -5.11 -4.81 -8.74
N ALA A 26 -5.43 -5.52 -9.82
CA ALA A 26 -4.44 -6.06 -10.74
C ALA A 26 -3.61 -4.96 -11.42
N ASP A 27 -4.22 -3.83 -11.79
CA ASP A 27 -3.49 -2.69 -12.36
C ASP A 27 -2.45 -2.15 -11.37
N VAL A 28 -2.83 -2.04 -10.09
CA VAL A 28 -1.96 -1.58 -9.01
C VAL A 28 -0.86 -2.62 -8.73
N GLU A 29 -1.19 -3.90 -8.57
CA GLU A 29 -0.20 -4.97 -8.37
C GLU A 29 0.81 -4.99 -9.51
N ASN A 30 0.35 -4.97 -10.77
CA ASN A 30 1.23 -4.97 -11.93
C ASN A 30 2.14 -3.73 -11.96
N HIS A 31 1.61 -2.56 -11.60
CA HIS A 31 2.42 -1.34 -11.55
C HIS A 31 3.54 -1.47 -10.51
N PHE A 32 3.23 -1.85 -9.27
CA PHE A 32 4.21 -1.90 -8.19
C PHE A 32 5.14 -3.12 -8.23
N ASN A 33 4.69 -4.25 -8.79
CA ASN A 33 5.54 -5.43 -9.01
C ASN A 33 6.72 -5.15 -9.96
N THR A 34 6.60 -4.18 -10.87
CA THR A 34 7.69 -3.82 -11.78
C THR A 34 8.80 -2.98 -11.14
N HIS A 35 8.53 -2.37 -9.98
CA HIS A 35 9.45 -1.44 -9.32
C HIS A 35 10.23 -2.04 -8.15
N GLY A 36 10.07 -3.35 -7.86
CA GLY A 36 10.86 -4.05 -6.85
C GLY A 36 10.58 -3.62 -5.41
N THR A 37 9.51 -2.85 -5.18
CA THR A 37 8.98 -2.57 -3.85
C THR A 37 8.47 -3.87 -3.25
N GLY A 38 8.66 -4.12 -1.95
CA GLY A 38 8.44 -5.42 -1.29
C GLY A 38 7.06 -6.06 -1.47
N GLU A 39 6.80 -7.15 -0.75
CA GLU A 39 5.53 -7.88 -0.84
C GLU A 39 4.35 -6.98 -0.41
N ILE A 40 3.41 -6.70 -1.33
CA ILE A 40 2.17 -5.99 -1.01
C ILE A 40 1.24 -6.93 -0.25
N THR A 41 0.82 -6.56 0.94
CA THR A 41 -0.09 -7.35 1.79
C THR A 41 -1.53 -6.89 1.69
N GLU A 42 -1.76 -5.61 1.38
CA GLU A 42 -3.12 -5.08 1.24
C GLU A 42 -3.23 -4.04 0.12
N ILE A 43 -4.34 -4.10 -0.63
CA ILE A 43 -4.75 -3.08 -1.59
C ILE A 43 -6.21 -2.69 -1.34
N LYS A 44 -6.42 -1.41 -1.05
CA LYS A 44 -7.75 -0.79 -0.88
C LYS A 44 -7.96 0.29 -1.94
N LEU A 45 -8.97 0.11 -2.79
CA LEU A 45 -9.32 1.07 -3.84
C LEU A 45 -10.68 1.70 -3.56
N MET A 46 -10.78 3.00 -3.82
CA MET A 46 -11.96 3.84 -3.65
C MET A 46 -12.09 4.75 -4.88
N ASN A 47 -13.22 5.44 -5.03
CA ASN A 47 -13.46 6.29 -6.19
C ASN A 47 -12.47 7.46 -6.26
N GLY A 48 -11.47 7.34 -7.13
CA GLY A 48 -10.46 8.37 -7.40
C GLY A 48 -9.19 8.27 -6.55
N PHE A 49 -9.09 7.30 -5.63
CA PHE A 49 -7.92 7.13 -4.78
C PHE A 49 -7.85 5.73 -4.15
N GLY A 50 -6.71 5.38 -3.54
CA GLY A 50 -6.53 4.12 -2.86
C GLY A 50 -5.33 4.11 -1.94
N PHE A 51 -5.07 2.94 -1.36
CA PHE A 51 -3.93 2.67 -0.50
C PHE A 51 -3.36 1.30 -0.79
N ILE A 52 -2.04 1.18 -0.64
CA ILE A 52 -1.34 -0.10 -0.59
C ILE A 52 -0.54 -0.18 0.70
N GLU A 53 -0.42 -1.39 1.24
CA GLU A 53 0.39 -1.69 2.41
C GLU A 53 1.40 -2.77 2.06
N TYR A 54 2.66 -2.55 2.43
CA TYR A 54 3.74 -3.54 2.27
C TYR A 54 3.95 -4.34 3.56
N LYS A 55 4.39 -5.58 3.39
CA LYS A 55 4.64 -6.56 4.47
C LYS A 55 5.65 -6.07 5.49
N ASP A 56 6.70 -5.40 5.04
CA ASP A 56 7.74 -4.80 5.87
C ASP A 56 8.14 -3.45 5.27
N ALA A 57 8.26 -2.42 6.12
CA ALA A 57 8.76 -1.09 5.75
C ALA A 57 10.31 -1.04 5.63
N MET A 58 11.00 -2.17 5.71
CA MET A 58 12.47 -2.27 5.79
C MET A 58 12.96 -3.24 4.70
N ASP A 59 13.94 -2.96 3.85
CA ASP A 59 14.93 -1.88 3.76
C ASP A 59 14.69 -1.05 2.48
N ALA A 60 14.72 0.28 2.60
CA ALA A 60 15.07 1.16 1.48
C ALA A 60 16.56 1.54 1.60
#